data_AF-A0A800K022-F1
#
_entry.id   AF-A0A800K022-F1
#
_cell.length_a   1.000
_cell.length_b   1.000
_cell.length_c   1.000
_cell.angle_alpha   90.00
_cell.angle_beta   90.00
_cell.angle_gamma   90.00
#
_symmetry.space_group_name_H-M   'P 1'
#
loop_
_entity.id
_entity.type
_entity.pdbx_description
1 polymer ?
#
loop_
_entity_poly.entity_id
_entity_poly.type
_entity_poly.pdbx_seq_one_letter_code
_entity_poly.pdbx_strand_id
1 'polypeptide(L)'
;MAFFGHGGVRLFIGEPEAGQEFSNGSSIYYRVESVDDAYSDLEAKNVDLVFEPLMVYEYETHELWMIFIKGTEGNRVGLMEERLKN
;
A
#
# COMPACT_ATOMS: atom_id res chain seq x y z
N MET A 1 3.14 22.10 3.26
CA MET A 1 3.53 21.29 2.09
C MET A 1 4.92 20.68 2.31
N ALA A 2 5.12 19.42 1.94
CA ALA A 2 6.39 18.71 2.10
C ALA A 2 6.65 17.73 0.95
N PHE A 3 7.92 17.40 0.73
CA PHE A 3 8.30 16.27 -0.10
C PHE A 3 8.81 15.12 0.77
N PHE A 4 8.31 13.92 0.54
CA PHE A 4 8.75 12.70 1.21
C PHE A 4 9.38 11.75 0.18
N GLY A 5 10.56 11.21 0.49
CA GLY A 5 11.28 10.28 -0.38
C GLY A 5 11.29 8.87 0.21
N HIS A 6 10.91 7.87 -0.59
CA HIS A 6 10.99 6.47 -0.20
C HIS A 6 11.22 5.57 -1.42
N GLY A 7 12.26 4.73 -1.39
CA GLY A 7 12.52 3.75 -2.45
C GLY A 7 12.69 4.35 -3.86
N GLY A 8 13.23 5.56 -3.99
CA GLY A 8 13.36 6.26 -5.27
C GLY A 8 12.11 7.01 -5.74
N VAL A 9 10.98 6.85 -5.05
CA VAL A 9 9.75 7.62 -5.27
C VAL A 9 9.76 8.88 -4.40
N ARG A 10 9.40 10.02 -4.98
CA ARG A 10 9.18 11.27 -4.25
C ARG A 10 7.70 11.62 -4.26
N LEU A 11 7.10 11.67 -3.08
CA LEU A 11 5.73 12.09 -2.86
C LEU A 11 5.71 13.58 -2.55
N PHE A 12 4.79 14.30 -3.17
CA PHE A 12 4.43 15.66 -2.78
C PHE A 12 3.19 15.59 -1.89
N ILE A 13 3.31 16.11 -0.67
CA ILE A 13 2.23 16.18 0.30
C ILE A 13 1.83 17.65 0.42
N GLY A 14 0.66 17.96 -0.11
CA GLY A 14 0.11 19.32 -0.19
C GLY A 14 -1.20 19.45 0.58
N GLU A 15 -1.51 20.68 0.99
CA GLU A 15 -2.86 21.02 1.43
C GLU A 15 -3.75 21.17 0.19
N PRO A 16 -5.07 20.90 0.30
CA PRO A 16 -6.00 21.19 -0.77
C PRO A 16 -5.91 22.66 -1.21
N GLU A 17 -6.09 22.93 -2.50
CA GLU A 17 -6.14 24.31 -2.98
C GLU A 17 -7.36 25.05 -2.42
N ALA A 18 -7.32 26.38 -2.43
CA ALA A 18 -8.41 27.20 -1.92
C ALA A 18 -9.75 26.87 -2.60
N GLY A 19 -10.74 26.50 -1.80
CA GLY A 19 -12.07 26.09 -2.28
C GLY A 19 -12.20 24.62 -2.66
N GLN A 20 -11.16 23.81 -2.47
CA GLN A 20 -11.23 22.36 -2.59
C GLN A 20 -11.38 21.68 -1.22
N GLU A 21 -12.30 20.73 -1.14
CA GLU A 21 -12.41 19.83 0.00
C GLU A 21 -11.24 18.84 0.01
N PHE A 22 -10.86 18.39 1.21
CA PHE A 22 -9.89 17.32 1.35
C PHE A 22 -10.44 16.04 0.69
N SER A 23 -9.66 15.47 -0.24
CA SER A 23 -9.97 14.18 -0.83
C SER A 23 -8.76 13.26 -0.74
N ASN A 24 -9.00 11.99 -0.43
CA ASN A 24 -7.97 10.95 -0.48
C ASN A 24 -7.64 10.66 -1.95
N GLY A 25 -6.81 11.52 -2.55
CA GLY A 25 -6.56 11.54 -3.99
C GLY A 25 -5.49 10.57 -4.49
N SER A 26 -4.79 9.85 -3.61
CA SER A 26 -3.71 8.95 -4.02
C SER A 26 -3.69 7.64 -3.25
N SER A 27 -3.45 6.57 -4.00
CA SER A 27 -3.10 5.24 -3.47
C SER A 27 -1.71 4.92 -3.95
N ILE A 28 -0.86 4.42 -3.06
CA ILE A 28 0.52 4.04 -3.38
C ILE A 28 0.64 2.54 -3.21
N TYR A 29 1.30 1.88 -4.15
CA TYR A 29 1.52 0.44 -4.13
C TYR A 29 3.02 0.17 -4.10
N TYR A 30 3.48 -0.58 -3.10
CA TYR A 30 4.86 -1.06 -3.03
C TYR A 30 4.90 -2.54 -3.35
N ARG A 31 5.86 -2.93 -4.18
CA ARG A 31 6.19 -4.35 -4.36
C ARG A 31 7.05 -4.82 -3.19
N VAL A 32 6.69 -5.96 -2.63
CA VAL A 32 7.42 -6.65 -1.56
C VAL A 32 7.77 -8.08 -2.01
N GLU A 33 8.73 -8.70 -1.35
CA GLU A 33 9.11 -10.09 -1.64
C GLU A 33 8.05 -11.08 -1.17
N SER A 34 7.40 -10.79 -0.03
CA SER A 34 6.38 -11.64 0.59
C SER A 34 5.34 -10.76 1.28
N VAL A 35 4.07 -10.84 0.85
CA VAL A 35 2.99 -10.13 1.56
C VAL A 35 2.66 -10.78 2.90
N ASP A 36 2.93 -12.07 3.08
CA ASP A 36 2.67 -12.78 4.33
C ASP A 36 3.64 -12.33 5.44
N ASP A 37 4.92 -12.20 5.10
CA ASP A 37 5.94 -11.69 6.04
C ASP A 37 5.67 -10.22 6.35
N ALA A 38 5.35 -9.41 5.34
CA ALA A 38 5.02 -8.01 5.53
C ALA A 38 3.76 -7.82 6.40
N TYR A 39 2.73 -8.64 6.20
CA TYR A 39 1.52 -8.64 7.03
C TYR A 39 1.87 -8.95 8.50
N SER A 40 2.61 -10.03 8.74
CA SER A 40 3.01 -10.47 10.07
C SER A 40 3.81 -9.39 10.82
N ASP A 41 4.75 -8.75 10.13
CA ASP A 41 5.56 -7.66 10.66
C ASP A 41 4.74 -6.41 11.02
N LEU A 42 3.73 -6.09 10.21
CA LEU A 42 2.85 -4.93 10.41
C LEU A 42 1.84 -5.19 11.52
N GLU A 43 1.29 -6.41 11.60
CA GLU A 43 0.40 -6.85 12.66
C GLU A 43 1.11 -6.80 14.02
N ALA A 44 2.36 -7.29 14.10
CA ALA A 44 3.18 -7.21 15.31
C ALA A 44 3.44 -5.76 15.77
N LYS A 45 3.35 -4.78 14.84
CA LYS A 45 3.48 -3.34 15.11
C LYS A 45 2.14 -2.65 15.40
N ASN A 46 1.03 -3.39 15.44
CA ASN A 46 -0.33 -2.89 15.61
C ASN A 46 -0.73 -1.85 14.54
N VAL A 47 -0.32 -2.07 13.29
CA VAL A 47 -0.74 -1.24 12.16
C VAL A 47 -2.18 -1.58 11.77
N ASP A 48 -2.98 -0.57 11.44
CA ASP A 48 -4.34 -0.73 10.93
C ASP A 48 -4.34 -1.39 9.53
N LEU A 49 -4.45 -2.71 9.53
CA LEU A 49 -4.56 -3.55 8.34
C LEU A 49 -6.01 -3.60 7.86
N VAL A 50 -6.23 -3.45 6.55
CA VAL A 50 -7.59 -3.44 5.97
C VAL A 50 -8.11 -4.87 5.76
N PHE A 51 -7.22 -5.79 5.38
CA PHE A 51 -7.50 -7.22 5.18
C PHE A 51 -6.19 -8.03 5.24
N GLU A 52 -6.31 -9.33 5.56
CA GLU A 52 -5.23 -10.33 5.50
C GLU A 52 -4.72 -10.55 4.06
N PRO A 53 -3.52 -11.13 3.82
CA PRO A 53 -3.01 -11.38 2.48
C PRO A 53 -4.05 -12.04 1.55
N LEU A 54 -4.39 -11.34 0.46
CA LEU A 54 -5.43 -11.75 -0.48
C LEU A 54 -4.87 -11.88 -1.89
N MET A 55 -5.08 -13.04 -2.51
CA MET A 55 -4.89 -13.21 -3.95
C MET A 55 -6.00 -12.46 -4.68
N VAL A 56 -5.64 -11.37 -5.36
CA VAL A 56 -6.60 -10.49 -6.06
C VAL A 56 -6.73 -10.83 -7.53
N TYR A 57 -5.73 -11.53 -8.09
CA TYR A 57 -5.72 -11.93 -9.48
C TYR A 57 -4.78 -13.11 -9.72
N GLU A 58 -5.11 -13.95 -10.69
CA GLU A 58 -4.33 -15.12 -11.08
C GLU A 58 -3.90 -14.99 -12.56
N TYR A 59 -2.60 -15.00 -12.80
CA TYR A 59 -2.00 -15.06 -14.14
C TYR A 59 -1.63 -16.50 -14.51
N GLU A 60 -1.17 -16.76 -15.74
CA GLU A 60 -0.70 -18.10 -16.13
C GLU A 60 0.51 -18.57 -15.31
N THR A 61 1.44 -17.67 -15.00
CA THR A 61 2.73 -17.99 -14.36
C THR A 61 2.81 -17.65 -12.88
N HIS A 62 1.95 -16.74 -12.41
CA HIS A 62 2.02 -16.20 -11.05
C HIS A 62 0.65 -15.74 -10.56
N GLU A 63 0.56 -15.45 -9.28
CA GLU A 63 -0.59 -14.88 -8.60
C GLU A 63 -0.23 -13.49 -8.10
N LEU A 64 -1.14 -12.53 -8.24
CA LEU A 64 -1.00 -11.22 -7.63
C LEU A 64 -1.66 -11.25 -6.26
N TRP A 65 -0.84 -11.11 -5.23
CA TRP A 65 -1.25 -11.04 -3.84
C TRP A 65 -1.12 -9.62 -3.30
N MET A 66 -2.02 -9.22 -2.41
CA MET A 66 -2.04 -7.86 -1.87
C MET A 66 -2.45 -7.81 -0.40
N ILE A 67 -1.97 -6.77 0.29
CA ILE A 67 -2.56 -6.23 1.53
C ILE A 67 -2.68 -4.71 1.42
N PHE A 68 -3.53 -4.13 2.28
CA PHE A 68 -3.62 -2.68 2.42
C PHE A 68 -3.48 -2.28 3.88
N ILE A 69 -2.78 -1.17 4.11
CA ILE A 69 -2.78 -0.45 5.37
C ILE A 69 -3.52 0.88 5.22
N LYS A 70 -4.14 1.31 6.32
CA LYS A 70 -4.76 2.63 6.41
C LYS A 70 -3.74 3.62 6.98
N GLY A 71 -3.41 4.63 6.20
CA GLY A 71 -2.62 5.76 6.67
C GLY A 71 -3.39 6.62 7.67
N THR A 72 -2.66 7.42 8.44
CA THR A 72 -3.23 8.29 9.48
C THR A 72 -4.21 9.33 8.95
N GLU A 73 -4.09 9.69 7.68
CA GLU A 73 -4.96 10.65 6.99
C GLU A 73 -6.09 9.95 6.19
N GLY A 74 -6.20 8.63 6.32
CA GLY A 74 -7.19 7.81 5.63
C GLY A 74 -6.79 7.41 4.20
N ASN A 75 -5.62 7.83 3.72
CA ASN A 75 -5.04 7.33 2.48
C ASN A 75 -4.72 5.83 2.59
N ARG A 76 -4.74 5.13 1.46
CA ARG A 76 -4.48 3.69 1.39
C ARG A 76 -3.10 3.43 0.82
N VAL A 77 -2.34 2.58 1.48
CA VAL A 77 -1.06 2.07 0.97
C VAL A 77 -1.20 0.58 0.75
N GLY A 78 -1.03 0.14 -0.49
CA GLY A 78 -1.03 -1.25 -0.88
C GLY A 78 0.38 -1.83 -0.85
N LEU A 79 0.51 -3.06 -0.34
CA LEU A 79 1.70 -3.89 -0.57
C LEU A 79 1.29 -5.03 -1.50
N MET A 80 2.13 -5.36 -2.46
CA MET A 80 1.84 -6.38 -3.47
C MET A 80 3.01 -7.33 -3.69
N GLU A 81 2.70 -8.58 -3.98
CA GLU A 81 3.63 -9.65 -4.33
C GLU A 81 3.15 -10.34 -5.61
N GLU A 82 4.06 -10.59 -6.55
CA GLU A 82 3.83 -11.45 -7.72
C GLU A 82 4.40 -12.84 -7.39
N ARG A 83 3.55 -13.71 -6.82
CA ARG A 83 3.94 -15.03 -6.33
C ARG A 83 3.95 -16.05 -7.46
N LEU A 84 5.10 -16.66 -7.74
CA LEU A 84 5.18 -17.71 -8.77
C LEU A 84 4.33 -18.92 -8.41
N LYS A 85 3.66 -19.50 -9.40
CA LYS A 85 2.96 -20.78 -9.24
C LYS A 85 3.97 -21.92 -9.17
N ASN A 86 3.73 -22.86 -8.26
CA ASN A 86 4.50 -24.10 -8.13
C ASN A 86 4.08 -25.14 -9.18
#